data_AF-A0A317U2U5-F1
#
_entry.id   AF-A0A317U2U5-F1
#
_cell.length_a   1.000
_cell.length_b   1.000
_cell.length_c   1.000
_cell.angle_alpha   90.00
_cell.angle_beta   90.00
_cell.angle_gamma   90.00
#
_symmetry.space_group_name_H-M   'P 1'
#
loop_
_entity.id
_entity.type
_entity.pdbx_description
1 polymer ?
#
loop_
_entity_poly.entity_id
_entity_poly.type
_entity_poly.pdbx_seq_one_letter_code
_entity_poly.pdbx_strand_id
1 'polypeptide(L)'
;MRILVFVCFSLLSFYVAAESTLPVGCQAVAVQGESVTLQAKKSSLVFIHNLTSADLWITHPVTNPSASAGWTTRLQGGNWSALALNKGPFALNCIESKPGHEQQAPCEGLIAVCKWKGVKIPANGQDSTFWAAEDMSLSALTAAVGARGFVIPVPK
;
A
#
# COMPACT_ATOMS: atom_id res chain seq x y z
N MET A 1 -37.33 9.63 37.31
CA MET A 1 -35.89 9.72 36.99
C MET A 1 -35.29 8.48 36.30
N ARG A 2 -36.06 7.42 35.96
CA ARG A 2 -35.53 6.24 35.24
C ARG A 2 -35.53 6.35 33.71
N ILE A 3 -36.36 7.21 33.14
CA ILE A 3 -36.54 7.36 31.67
C ILE A 3 -35.47 8.28 31.05
N LEU A 4 -34.93 9.23 31.83
CA LEU A 4 -33.90 10.17 31.38
C LEU A 4 -32.55 9.50 31.08
N VAL A 5 -32.25 8.35 31.70
CA VAL A 5 -30.98 7.63 31.48
C VAL A 5 -30.97 6.92 30.12
N PHE A 6 -32.11 6.43 29.64
CA PHE A 6 -32.20 5.74 28.35
C PHE A 6 -32.03 6.68 27.16
N VAL A 7 -32.53 7.92 27.24
CA VAL A 7 -32.42 8.91 26.16
C VAL A 7 -30.96 9.39 25.98
N CYS A 8 -30.16 9.38 27.05
CA CYS A 8 -28.76 9.82 27.00
C CYS A 8 -27.86 8.81 26.28
N PHE A 9 -28.18 7.51 26.32
CA PHE A 9 -27.41 6.46 25.63
C PHE A 9 -27.67 6.37 24.12
N SER A 10 -28.80 6.89 23.64
CA SER A 10 -29.15 6.85 22.21
C SER A 10 -28.50 7.96 21.37
N LEU A 11 -27.90 8.97 22.02
CA LEU A 11 -27.25 10.11 21.35
C LEU A 11 -25.75 9.90 21.08
N LEU A 12 -25.18 8.76 21.52
CA LEU A 12 -23.81 8.34 21.25
C LEU A 12 -23.70 7.45 19.99
N SER A 13 -24.58 7.67 19.00
CA SER A 13 -24.41 7.08 17.66
C SER A 13 -23.21 7.76 17.01
N PHE A 14 -22.02 7.24 17.29
CA PHE A 14 -20.76 7.68 16.70
C PHE A 14 -20.90 7.71 15.18
N TYR A 15 -20.65 8.89 14.60
CA TYR A 15 -20.43 9.03 13.18
C TYR A 15 -19.19 8.21 12.81
N VAL A 16 -19.39 7.01 12.28
CA VAL A 16 -18.33 6.27 11.60
C VAL A 16 -18.16 6.93 10.24
N ALA A 17 -17.29 7.92 10.16
CA ALA A 17 -16.80 8.40 8.88
C ALA A 17 -15.92 7.29 8.30
N ALA A 18 -16.38 6.66 7.22
CA ALA A 18 -15.54 5.81 6.40
C ALA A 18 -14.57 6.71 5.62
N GLU A 19 -13.50 7.15 6.30
CA GLU A 19 -12.43 7.91 5.67
C GLU A 19 -11.74 7.01 4.63
N SER A 20 -11.56 7.54 3.41
CA SER A 20 -10.76 6.86 2.39
C SER A 20 -9.34 6.72 2.92
N THR A 21 -8.86 5.49 3.10
CA THR A 21 -7.47 5.21 3.49
C THR A 21 -6.47 5.64 2.42
N LEU A 22 -6.93 5.88 1.18
CA LEU A 22 -6.06 6.24 0.07
C LEU A 22 -5.78 7.75 -0.01
N PRO A 23 -4.54 8.15 -0.37
CA PRO A 23 -4.19 9.54 -0.60
C PRO A 23 -5.02 10.17 -1.72
N VAL A 24 -5.37 11.44 -1.56
CA VAL A 24 -6.13 12.20 -2.57
C VAL A 24 -5.35 12.22 -3.89
N GLY A 25 -6.02 11.85 -4.99
CA GLY A 25 -5.42 11.79 -6.32
C GLY A 25 -4.75 10.45 -6.68
N CYS A 26 -4.65 9.51 -5.73
CA CYS A 26 -4.17 8.16 -5.98
C CYS A 26 -5.32 7.24 -6.41
N GLN A 27 -5.20 6.59 -7.57
CA GLN A 27 -6.28 5.78 -8.12
C GLN A 27 -6.27 4.39 -7.50
N ALA A 28 -7.36 4.00 -6.85
CA ALA A 28 -7.49 2.68 -6.23
C ALA A 28 -7.22 1.55 -7.24
N VAL A 29 -6.50 0.53 -6.78
CA VAL A 29 -6.28 -0.73 -7.50
C VAL A 29 -7.03 -1.81 -6.73
N ALA A 30 -7.87 -2.58 -7.43
CA ALA A 30 -8.58 -3.69 -6.82
C ALA A 30 -7.59 -4.78 -6.37
N VAL A 31 -7.73 -5.22 -5.12
CA VAL A 31 -7.01 -6.35 -4.54
C VAL A 31 -8.01 -7.49 -4.37
N GLN A 32 -7.75 -8.65 -4.96
CA GLN A 32 -8.70 -9.78 -5.01
C GLN A 32 -7.95 -11.08 -4.71
N GLY A 33 -8.43 -11.83 -3.73
CA GLY A 33 -7.86 -13.11 -3.30
C GLY A 33 -6.41 -13.02 -2.82
N GLU A 34 -5.60 -13.96 -3.30
CA GLU A 34 -4.24 -14.23 -2.81
C GLU A 34 -3.17 -13.20 -3.21
N SER A 35 -3.44 -12.40 -4.26
CA SER A 35 -2.43 -11.51 -4.82
C SER A 35 -3.05 -10.25 -5.40
N VAL A 36 -2.23 -9.21 -5.57
CA VAL A 36 -2.59 -8.03 -6.36
C VAL A 36 -1.77 -8.00 -7.64
N THR A 37 -2.43 -7.86 -8.79
CA THR A 37 -1.76 -7.71 -10.08
C THR A 37 -1.73 -6.25 -10.51
N LEU A 38 -0.54 -5.66 -10.50
CA LEU A 38 -0.33 -4.28 -10.92
C LEU A 38 -0.17 -4.20 -12.43
N GLN A 39 -1.04 -3.41 -13.06
CA GLN A 39 -1.01 -3.16 -14.50
C GLN A 39 -0.44 -1.78 -14.81
N ALA A 40 0.62 -1.74 -15.62
CA ALA A 40 1.29 -0.52 -16.05
C ALA A 40 1.78 -0.65 -17.50
N LYS A 41 1.32 0.26 -18.37
CA LYS A 41 1.80 0.37 -19.77
C LYS A 41 3.10 1.17 -19.88
N LYS A 42 3.37 2.00 -18.87
CA LYS A 42 4.53 2.88 -18.73
C LYS A 42 4.85 3.02 -17.25
N SER A 43 6.04 3.51 -16.95
CA SER A 43 6.53 3.70 -15.59
C SER A 43 5.51 4.46 -14.74
N SER A 44 5.23 3.92 -13.56
CA SER A 44 4.20 4.39 -12.64
C SER A 44 4.66 4.28 -11.20
N LEU A 45 4.02 5.04 -10.32
CA LEU A 45 4.26 5.00 -8.89
C LEU A 45 3.03 4.41 -8.21
N VAL A 46 3.24 3.35 -7.43
CA VAL A 46 2.19 2.62 -6.72
C VAL A 46 2.46 2.73 -5.23
N PHE A 47 1.44 3.08 -4.46
CA PHE A 47 1.48 3.09 -3.00
C PHE A 47 0.70 1.87 -2.48
N ILE A 48 1.26 1.22 -1.47
CA ILE A 48 0.72 0.02 -0.84
C ILE A 48 0.66 0.29 0.66
N HIS A 49 -0.52 0.14 1.24
CA HIS A 49 -0.80 0.36 2.66
C HIS A 49 -1.11 -0.97 3.32
N ASN A 50 -0.58 -1.19 4.51
CA ASN A 50 -1.02 -2.28 5.37
C ASN A 50 -2.20 -1.82 6.21
N LEU A 51 -3.37 -2.44 5.99
CA LEU A 51 -4.62 -2.13 6.69
C LEU A 51 -4.71 -2.80 8.06
N THR A 52 -3.81 -3.73 8.35
CA THR A 52 -3.80 -4.52 9.57
C THR A 52 -2.89 -3.90 10.63
N SER A 53 -2.97 -4.43 11.86
CA SER A 53 -2.01 -4.14 12.93
C SER A 53 -0.81 -5.10 12.93
N ALA A 54 -0.87 -6.19 12.14
CA ALA A 54 0.22 -7.15 12.02
C ALA A 54 1.20 -6.70 10.93
N ASP A 55 2.43 -7.19 11.00
CA ASP A 55 3.42 -6.95 9.96
C ASP A 55 3.17 -7.87 8.77
N LEU A 56 3.34 -7.32 7.58
CA LEU A 56 3.25 -8.07 6.33
C LEU A 56 4.60 -8.04 5.62
N TRP A 57 4.93 -9.13 4.95
CA TRP A 57 5.91 -9.13 3.88
C TRP A 57 5.18 -9.06 2.55
N ILE A 58 5.49 -8.04 1.77
CA ILE A 58 4.98 -7.89 0.41
C ILE A 58 6.07 -8.35 -0.54
N THR A 59 5.79 -9.36 -1.37
CA THR A 59 6.79 -10.00 -2.22
C THR A 59 6.27 -10.23 -3.63
N HIS A 60 7.18 -10.28 -4.60
CA HIS A 60 6.87 -10.74 -5.95
C HIS A 60 7.09 -12.26 -6.04
N PRO A 61 6.11 -13.06 -6.48
CA PRO A 61 6.32 -14.48 -6.69
C PRO A 61 7.40 -14.70 -7.76
N VAL A 62 8.52 -15.26 -7.35
CA VAL A 62 9.63 -15.62 -8.24
C VAL A 62 9.69 -17.14 -8.43
N THR A 63 9.77 -17.58 -9.68
CA THR A 63 9.97 -18.99 -10.02
C THR A 63 11.41 -19.47 -9.79
N ASN A 64 12.38 -18.56 -9.65
CA ASN A 64 13.77 -18.86 -9.33
C ASN A 64 14.31 -17.95 -8.20
N PRO A 65 14.52 -18.48 -6.97
CA PRO A 65 14.85 -17.69 -5.79
C PRO A 65 16.23 -17.00 -5.84
N SER A 66 17.17 -17.44 -6.69
CA SER A 66 18.51 -16.84 -6.81
C SER A 66 18.52 -15.42 -7.42
N ALA A 67 17.41 -14.96 -7.99
CA ALA A 67 17.26 -13.63 -8.59
C ALA A 67 16.56 -12.59 -7.67
N SER A 68 16.31 -12.92 -6.40
CA SER A 68 15.20 -12.31 -5.63
C SER A 68 15.57 -11.37 -4.48
N ALA A 69 16.83 -10.94 -4.37
CA ALA A 69 17.31 -10.21 -3.19
C ALA A 69 16.81 -8.74 -3.04
N GLY A 70 15.78 -8.31 -3.76
CA GLY A 70 15.28 -6.92 -3.71
C GLY A 70 13.79 -6.72 -3.97
N TRP A 71 12.99 -7.79 -4.06
CA TRP A 71 11.56 -7.69 -4.36
C TRP A 71 10.66 -7.72 -3.13
N THR A 72 11.20 -8.15 -1.99
CA THR A 72 10.44 -8.30 -0.76
C THR A 72 10.66 -7.09 0.13
N THR A 73 9.58 -6.43 0.55
CA THR A 73 9.60 -5.37 1.57
C THR A 73 8.85 -5.86 2.80
N ARG A 74 9.35 -5.54 3.99
CA ARG A 74 8.52 -5.54 5.20
C ARG A 74 7.56 -4.35 5.11
N LEU A 75 6.38 -4.50 5.67
CA LEU A 75 5.40 -3.43 5.79
C LEU A 75 4.69 -3.58 7.12
N GLN A 76 5.06 -2.75 8.10
CA GLN A 76 4.46 -2.78 9.43
C GLN A 76 2.99 -2.38 9.39
N GLY A 77 2.25 -2.78 10.41
CA GLY A 77 0.83 -2.43 10.56
C GLY A 77 0.59 -0.92 10.44
N GLY A 78 -0.32 -0.52 9.55
CA GLY A 78 -0.65 0.89 9.30
C GLY A 78 0.35 1.68 8.45
N ASN A 79 1.52 1.13 8.13
CA ASN A 79 2.54 1.78 7.32
C ASN A 79 2.32 1.59 5.81
N TRP A 80 3.05 2.39 5.04
CA TRP A 80 3.03 2.44 3.59
C TRP A 80 4.39 2.09 2.98
N SER A 81 4.36 1.47 1.80
CA SER A 81 5.51 1.33 0.89
C SER A 81 5.14 1.88 -0.49
N ALA A 82 6.15 2.35 -1.22
CA ALA A 82 6.02 2.91 -2.56
C ALA A 82 6.85 2.09 -3.55
N LEU A 83 6.20 1.58 -4.60
CA LEU A 83 6.82 0.84 -5.69
C LEU A 83 6.87 1.71 -6.95
N ALA A 84 8.06 1.95 -7.46
CA ALA A 84 8.24 2.42 -8.83
C ALA A 84 8.12 1.20 -9.75
N LEU A 85 7.11 1.18 -10.61
CA LEU A 85 6.80 0.06 -11.49
C LEU A 85 7.02 0.47 -12.94
N ASN A 86 7.98 -0.15 -13.64
CA ASN A 86 8.23 0.14 -15.06
C ASN A 86 7.08 -0.38 -15.94
N LYS A 87 6.86 -1.69 -15.97
CA LYS A 87 5.84 -2.36 -16.79
C LYS A 87 5.18 -3.49 -16.01
N GLY A 88 3.89 -3.70 -16.28
CA GLY A 88 3.14 -4.86 -15.80
C GLY A 88 2.98 -5.93 -16.88
N PRO A 89 2.35 -7.08 -16.53
CA PRO A 89 1.77 -7.39 -15.24
C PRO A 89 2.84 -7.64 -14.17
N PHE A 90 2.63 -7.12 -12.96
CA PHE A 90 3.51 -7.36 -11.82
C PHE A 90 2.67 -7.82 -10.62
N ALA A 91 2.80 -9.09 -10.26
CA ALA A 91 2.06 -9.68 -9.15
C ALA A 91 2.75 -9.40 -7.82
N LEU A 92 1.97 -9.16 -6.77
CA LEU A 92 2.44 -9.08 -5.40
C LEU A 92 1.62 -10.03 -4.53
N ASN A 93 2.30 -10.78 -3.69
CA ASN A 93 1.73 -11.67 -2.68
C ASN A 93 1.97 -11.09 -1.29
N CYS A 94 1.12 -11.50 -0.36
CA CYS A 94 1.16 -11.07 1.03
C CYS A 94 1.52 -12.27 1.90
N ILE A 95 2.49 -12.08 2.79
CA ILE A 95 2.85 -13.06 3.82
C ILE A 95 2.66 -12.36 5.15
N GLU A 96 1.80 -12.91 5.99
CA GLU A 96 1.59 -12.41 7.33
C GLU A 96 2.76 -12.85 8.23
N SER A 97 3.38 -11.89 8.92
CA SER A 97 4.46 -12.13 9.86
C SER A 97 3.92 -12.12 11.29
N LYS A 98 3.92 -13.29 11.93
CA LYS A 98 3.59 -13.46 13.35
C LYS A 98 4.80 -14.04 14.09
N PRO A 99 5.01 -13.71 15.38
CA PRO A 99 6.09 -14.31 16.14
C PRO A 99 6.06 -15.84 16.07
N GLY A 100 7.12 -16.43 15.53
CA GLY A 100 7.27 -17.89 15.38
C GLY A 100 6.59 -18.49 14.14
N HIS A 101 5.85 -17.72 13.34
CA HIS A 101 5.13 -18.21 12.16
C HIS A 101 5.03 -17.16 11.05
N GLU A 102 5.55 -17.48 9.86
CA GLU A 102 5.26 -16.74 8.63
C GLU A 102 4.37 -17.60 7.74
N GLN A 103 3.29 -17.03 7.22
CA GLN A 103 2.35 -17.75 6.38
C GLN A 103 1.86 -16.87 5.23
N GLN A 104 1.71 -17.47 4.05
CA GLN A 104 1.03 -16.78 2.95
C GLN A 104 -0.42 -16.52 3.36
N ALA A 105 -0.90 -15.32 3.07
CA ALA A 105 -2.25 -14.89 3.39
C ALA A 105 -2.87 -14.14 2.20
N PRO A 106 -4.20 -14.14 2.08
CA PRO A 106 -4.88 -13.38 1.04
C PRO A 106 -4.54 -11.90 1.15
N CYS A 107 -4.05 -11.27 0.07
CA CYS A 107 -3.83 -9.83 0.08
C CYS A 107 -5.14 -9.04 0.23
N GLU A 108 -6.26 -9.62 -0.21
CA GLU A 108 -7.59 -9.04 -0.06
C GLU A 108 -7.91 -8.77 1.40
N GLY A 109 -8.23 -7.51 1.73
CA GLY A 109 -8.51 -7.06 3.08
C GLY A 109 -7.28 -6.80 3.96
N LEU A 110 -6.08 -7.26 3.58
CA LEU A 110 -4.84 -6.98 4.33
C LEU A 110 -4.14 -5.70 3.85
N ILE A 111 -4.23 -5.40 2.56
CA ILE A 111 -3.60 -4.22 1.97
C ILE A 111 -4.58 -3.36 1.17
N ALA A 112 -4.33 -2.05 1.15
CA ALA A 112 -4.90 -1.15 0.15
C ALA A 112 -3.81 -0.73 -0.84
N VAL A 113 -4.16 -0.70 -2.12
CA VAL A 113 -3.22 -0.37 -3.19
C VAL A 113 -3.79 0.76 -4.02
N CYS A 114 -2.94 1.73 -4.36
CA CYS A 114 -3.32 2.79 -5.28
C CYS A 114 -2.18 3.16 -6.21
N LYS A 115 -2.52 3.62 -7.40
CA LYS A 115 -1.59 4.02 -8.45
C LYS A 115 -1.75 5.49 -8.77
N TRP A 116 -0.64 6.22 -8.75
CA TRP A 116 -0.62 7.62 -9.13
C TRP A 116 -0.61 7.80 -10.65
N LYS A 117 -1.44 8.72 -11.15
CA LYS A 117 -1.45 9.13 -12.56
C LYS A 117 -0.66 10.42 -12.72
N GLY A 118 0.18 10.51 -13.75
CA GLY A 118 0.87 11.77 -14.09
C GLY A 118 2.09 12.09 -13.21
N VAL A 119 2.63 11.11 -12.50
CA VAL A 119 3.88 11.26 -11.74
C VAL A 119 5.05 11.50 -12.69
N LYS A 120 5.90 12.48 -12.37
CA LYS A 120 7.21 12.61 -12.99
C LYS A 120 8.18 11.66 -12.28
N ILE A 121 8.67 10.66 -12.99
CA ILE A 121 9.64 9.69 -12.49
C ILE A 121 11.06 10.16 -12.89
N PRO A 122 12.05 10.11 -11.99
CA PRO A 122 13.42 10.50 -12.30
C PRO A 122 14.01 9.59 -13.40
N ALA A 123 14.91 10.13 -14.23
CA ALA A 123 15.40 9.45 -15.44
C ALA A 123 15.99 8.05 -15.15
N ASN A 124 16.73 7.91 -14.05
CA ASN A 124 17.33 6.66 -13.60
C ASN A 124 16.32 5.60 -13.12
N GLY A 125 15.05 5.96 -12.93
CA GLY A 125 14.01 5.06 -12.44
C GLY A 125 12.95 4.67 -13.48
N GLN A 126 13.07 5.12 -14.73
CA GLN A 126 12.05 4.87 -15.76
C GLN A 126 12.07 3.41 -16.25
N ASP A 127 13.24 2.80 -16.36
CA ASP A 127 13.40 1.48 -16.98
C ASP A 127 13.47 0.31 -15.98
N SER A 128 13.34 0.57 -14.68
CA SER A 128 13.44 -0.44 -13.62
C SER A 128 12.22 -0.44 -12.71
N THR A 129 11.85 -1.63 -12.21
CA THR A 129 10.91 -1.76 -11.09
C THR A 129 11.71 -1.85 -9.79
N PHE A 130 11.37 -1.05 -8.78
CA PHE A 130 12.09 -1.01 -7.50
C PHE A 130 11.26 -0.33 -6.40
N TRP A 131 11.60 -0.59 -5.14
CA TRP A 131 11.01 0.11 -4.00
C TRP A 131 11.54 1.55 -3.91
N ALA A 132 10.65 2.51 -4.15
CA ALA A 132 10.94 3.93 -4.09
C ALA A 132 11.08 4.42 -2.64
N ALA A 133 10.32 3.84 -1.71
CA ALA A 133 10.47 4.00 -0.26
C ALA A 133 9.68 2.87 0.42
N GLU A 134 10.07 2.47 1.62
CA GLU A 134 9.58 1.25 2.27
C GLU A 134 9.22 1.53 3.73
N ASP A 135 8.09 0.98 4.18
CA ASP A 135 7.68 0.89 5.59
C ASP A 135 7.71 2.23 6.36
N MET A 136 6.92 3.19 5.88
CA MET A 136 6.85 4.53 6.48
C MET A 136 5.42 4.99 6.69
N SER A 137 5.21 5.97 7.57
CA SER A 137 3.95 6.72 7.57
C SER A 137 3.73 7.41 6.21
N LEU A 138 2.48 7.69 5.84
CA LEU A 138 2.18 8.28 4.53
C LEU A 138 2.94 9.59 4.26
N SER A 139 3.08 10.45 5.28
CA SER A 139 3.80 11.72 5.17
C SER A 139 5.30 11.49 4.96
N ALA A 140 5.92 10.60 5.74
CA ALA A 140 7.33 10.24 5.59
C ALA A 140 7.61 9.55 4.24
N LEU A 141 6.72 8.64 3.82
CA LEU A 141 6.80 7.98 2.51
C LEU A 141 6.80 9.00 1.38
N THR A 142 5.85 9.94 1.41
CA THR A 142 5.72 10.99 0.38
C THR A 142 6.98 11.87 0.33
N ALA A 143 7.52 12.24 1.49
CA ALA A 143 8.77 13.00 1.57
C ALA A 143 9.97 12.21 1.02
N ALA A 144 10.11 10.93 1.38
CA ALA A 144 11.20 10.07 0.92
C ALA A 144 11.15 9.84 -0.61
N VAL A 145 9.95 9.61 -1.14
CA VAL A 145 9.72 9.50 -2.59
C VAL A 145 10.08 10.82 -3.29
N GLY A 146 9.68 11.96 -2.74
CA GLY A 146 10.06 13.28 -3.24
C GLY A 146 11.57 13.54 -3.23
N ALA A 147 12.26 13.15 -2.16
CA ALA A 147 13.72 13.27 -2.03
C ALA A 147 14.48 12.46 -3.08
N ARG A 148 13.86 11.38 -3.60
CA ARG A 148 14.38 10.58 -4.73
C ARG A 148 14.05 11.17 -6.11
N GLY A 149 13.44 12.35 -6.18
CA GLY A 149 13.19 13.09 -7.42
C GLY A 149 11.87 12.74 -8.12
N PHE A 150 10.98 11.98 -7.47
CA PHE A 150 9.62 11.78 -7.96
C PHE A 150 8.79 13.03 -7.69
N VAL A 151 7.94 13.42 -8.65
CA VAL A 151 6.97 14.51 -8.46
C VAL A 151 5.57 13.95 -8.57
N ILE A 152 4.89 13.85 -7.43
CA ILE A 152 3.50 13.44 -7.34
C ILE A 152 2.63 14.68 -7.65
N PRO A 153 1.68 14.60 -8.60
CA PRO A 153 0.83 15.74 -8.91
C PRO A 153 -0.10 16.04 -7.74
N VAL A 154 -0.22 17.33 -7.42
CA VAL A 154 -1.21 17.79 -6.45
C VAL A 154 -2.59 17.63 -7.08
N PRO A 155 -3.53 16.93 -6.41
CA PRO A 155 -4.91 16.86 -6.86
C PRO A 155 -5.48 18.29 -6.96
N LYS A 156 -6.09 18.61 -8.11
CA LYS A 156 -6.82 19.87 -8.31
C LYS A 156 -8.19 19.81 -7.68
#